data_AF-A0A920IZ91-F1
#
_entry.id   AF-A0A920IZ91-F1
#
_cell.length_a   1.000
_cell.length_b   1.000
_cell.length_c   1.000
_cell.angle_alpha   90.00
_cell.angle_beta   90.00
_cell.angle_gamma   90.00
#
_symmetry.space_group_name_H-M   'P 1'
#
loop_
_entity.id
_entity.type
_entity.pdbx_description
1 polymer ?
#
loop_
_entity_poly.entity_id
_entity_poly.type
_entity_poly.pdbx_seq_one_letter_code
_entity_poly.pdbx_strand_id
1 'polypeptide(L)'
;MGTKPFAILNMLCSGIGSFGLLISDGPIDIFFARLITGVAGAGWVAVSLLFASQFKKELLHYASSFMMGINGVAITISTLLSGRLADLYGDKTPFLASLIVSVLGMIILFWAKYEKPKKTNLSKNKIINLLRNNVLLRISAIAIGFHFVTFGVNFGFLPILIENLGGSKTNIGDITTLSQLAGITGMALSAWFISKIGIRKTIILGSTSMIFSLLL
;
A
#
# COMPACT_ATOMS: atom_id res chain seq x y z
N MET A 1 -24.65 -1.62 -4.13
CA MET A 1 -23.98 -2.10 -2.90
C MET A 1 -23.08 -1.00 -2.38
N GLY A 2 -23.00 -0.84 -1.07
CA GLY A 2 -22.24 0.26 -0.45
C GLY A 2 -20.75 -0.02 -0.32
N THR A 3 -19.94 1.03 -0.22
CA THR A 3 -18.49 0.94 0.03
C THR A 3 -18.17 0.35 1.40
N LYS A 4 -19.06 0.52 2.40
CA LYS A 4 -18.87 -0.02 3.76
C LYS A 4 -18.82 -1.56 3.82
N PRO A 5 -19.80 -2.32 3.27
CA PRO A 5 -19.70 -3.78 3.20
C PRO A 5 -18.41 -4.29 2.53
N PHE A 6 -17.97 -3.63 1.46
CA PHE A 6 -16.71 -3.98 0.80
C PHE A 6 -15.47 -3.65 1.66
N ALA A 7 -15.49 -2.56 2.43
CA ALA A 7 -14.42 -2.24 3.37
C ALA A 7 -14.36 -3.23 4.55
N ILE A 8 -15.50 -3.73 5.03
CA ILE A 8 -15.56 -4.78 6.05
C ILE A 8 -15.07 -6.11 5.47
N LEU A 9 -15.51 -6.47 4.26
CA LEU A 9 -15.03 -7.67 3.55
C LEU A 9 -13.52 -7.63 3.33
N ASN A 10 -12.97 -6.45 3.02
CA ASN A 10 -11.52 -6.27 2.94
C ASN A 10 -10.83 -6.66 4.26
N MET A 11 -11.28 -6.13 5.40
CA MET A 11 -10.70 -6.48 6.71
C MET A 11 -10.89 -7.96 7.05
N LEU A 12 -12.03 -8.57 6.66
CA LEU A 12 -12.27 -10.01 6.82
C LEU A 12 -11.25 -10.82 6.02
N CYS A 13 -11.06 -10.52 4.74
CA CYS A 13 -10.06 -11.17 3.91
C CYS A 13 -8.65 -10.97 4.47
N SER A 14 -8.31 -9.76 4.94
CA SER A 14 -7.02 -9.49 5.60
C SER A 14 -6.83 -10.39 6.82
N GLY A 15 -7.83 -10.47 7.69
CA GLY A 15 -7.78 -11.34 8.87
C GLY A 15 -7.66 -12.82 8.53
N ILE A 16 -8.48 -13.32 7.59
CA ILE A 16 -8.41 -14.73 7.15
C ILE A 16 -7.06 -15.05 6.52
N GLY A 17 -6.52 -14.16 5.68
CA GLY A 17 -5.21 -14.31 5.06
C GLY A 17 -4.08 -14.32 6.10
N SER A 18 -4.10 -13.41 7.06
CA SER A 18 -3.11 -13.36 8.15
C SER A 18 -3.21 -14.56 9.08
N PHE A 19 -4.42 -15.03 9.40
CA PHE A 19 -4.62 -16.27 10.13
C PHE A 19 -4.11 -17.49 9.35
N GLY A 20 -4.37 -17.55 8.04
CA GLY A 20 -3.81 -18.58 7.16
C GLY A 20 -2.28 -18.60 7.22
N LEU A 21 -1.63 -17.44 7.11
CA LEU A 21 -0.17 -17.33 7.22
C LEU A 21 0.37 -17.72 8.60
N LEU A 22 -0.41 -17.50 9.67
CA LEU A 22 -0.03 -17.88 11.03
C LEU A 22 0.06 -19.40 11.21
N ILE A 23 -0.88 -20.14 10.64
CA ILE A 23 -0.95 -21.61 10.77
C ILE A 23 -0.27 -22.35 9.61
N SER A 24 0.25 -21.63 8.62
CA SER A 24 0.90 -22.23 7.46
C SER A 24 2.21 -22.91 7.86
N ASP A 25 2.38 -24.16 7.43
CA ASP A 25 3.63 -24.92 7.57
C ASP A 25 4.22 -25.31 6.21
N GLY A 26 3.43 -25.25 5.13
CA GLY A 26 3.85 -25.59 3.77
C GLY A 26 3.79 -24.42 2.77
N PRO A 27 4.55 -24.51 1.65
CA PRO A 27 4.53 -23.49 0.59
C PRO A 27 3.15 -23.29 -0.07
N ILE A 28 2.36 -24.35 -0.18
CA ILE A 28 1.01 -24.29 -0.78
C ILE A 28 0.03 -23.54 0.12
N ASP A 29 0.14 -23.72 1.44
CA ASP A 29 -0.69 -23.02 2.43
C ASP A 29 -0.38 -21.52 2.40
N ILE A 30 0.93 -21.18 2.35
CA ILE A 30 1.41 -19.81 2.19
C ILE A 30 0.86 -19.20 0.89
N PHE A 31 0.87 -19.95 -0.21
CA PHE A 31 0.34 -19.47 -1.49
C PHE A 31 -1.14 -19.09 -1.41
N PHE A 32 -1.99 -19.98 -0.87
CA PHE A 32 -3.42 -19.68 -0.71
C PHE A 32 -3.68 -18.55 0.28
N ALA A 33 -2.96 -18.52 1.39
CA ALA A 33 -3.06 -17.42 2.35
C ALA A 33 -2.66 -16.08 1.70
N ARG A 34 -1.60 -16.06 0.88
CA ARG A 34 -1.18 -14.88 0.12
C ARG A 34 -2.20 -14.46 -0.92
N LEU A 35 -2.86 -15.40 -1.62
CA LEU A 35 -3.96 -15.06 -2.53
C LEU A 35 -5.08 -14.30 -1.81
N ILE A 36 -5.48 -14.76 -0.61
CA ILE A 36 -6.51 -14.08 0.19
C ILE A 36 -6.04 -12.69 0.63
N THR A 37 -4.79 -12.54 1.09
CA THR A 37 -4.24 -11.20 1.39
C THR A 37 -4.16 -10.30 0.16
N GLY A 38 -3.97 -10.86 -1.04
CA GLY A 38 -4.02 -10.12 -2.31
C GLY A 38 -5.42 -9.59 -2.62
N VAL A 39 -6.46 -10.39 -2.37
CA VAL A 39 -7.86 -9.94 -2.47
C VAL A 39 -8.13 -8.79 -1.49
N ALA A 40 -7.61 -8.87 -0.26
CA ALA A 40 -7.67 -7.76 0.69
C ALA A 40 -6.94 -6.51 0.13
N GLY A 41 -5.76 -6.66 -0.48
CA GLY A 41 -5.05 -5.56 -1.14
C GLY A 41 -5.92 -4.78 -2.15
N ALA A 42 -6.74 -5.47 -2.95
CA ALA A 42 -7.67 -4.82 -3.88
C ALA A 42 -8.79 -4.02 -3.17
N GLY A 43 -9.09 -4.36 -1.91
CA GLY A 43 -10.05 -3.68 -1.05
C GLY A 43 -9.68 -2.22 -0.71
N TRP A 44 -8.43 -1.80 -0.96
CA TRP A 44 -7.99 -0.41 -0.82
C TRP A 44 -8.92 0.60 -1.53
N VAL A 45 -9.48 0.22 -2.69
CA VAL A 45 -10.41 1.08 -3.44
C VAL A 45 -11.70 1.36 -2.65
N ALA A 46 -12.26 0.34 -1.98
CA ALA A 46 -13.47 0.51 -1.19
C ALA A 46 -13.23 1.35 0.06
N VAL A 47 -12.07 1.16 0.72
CA VAL A 47 -11.67 1.93 1.92
C VAL A 47 -11.44 3.39 1.56
N SER A 48 -10.73 3.67 0.47
CA SER A 48 -10.47 5.04 0.02
C SER A 48 -11.74 5.79 -0.40
N LEU A 49 -12.67 5.11 -1.09
CA LEU A 49 -13.98 5.68 -1.40
C LEU A 49 -14.83 5.93 -0.15
N LEU A 50 -14.82 5.00 0.81
CA LEU A 50 -15.51 5.17 2.09
C LEU A 50 -14.93 6.37 2.86
N PHE A 51 -13.62 6.49 2.93
CA PHE A 51 -12.95 7.61 3.57
C PHE A 51 -13.30 8.94 2.89
N ALA A 52 -13.17 9.00 1.56
CA ALA A 52 -13.48 10.19 0.78
C ALA A 52 -14.95 10.63 0.90
N SER A 53 -15.89 9.68 1.11
CA SER A 53 -17.31 9.99 1.30
C SER A 53 -17.63 10.80 2.56
N GLN A 54 -16.71 10.84 3.53
CA GLN A 54 -16.88 11.61 4.76
C GLN A 54 -16.51 13.10 4.60
N PHE A 55 -15.93 13.47 3.46
CA PHE A 55 -15.45 14.83 3.20
C PHE A 55 -16.33 15.54 2.17
N LYS A 56 -16.45 16.86 2.32
CA LYS A 56 -17.06 17.71 1.28
C LYS A 56 -16.23 17.63 -0.02
N LYS A 57 -16.88 17.77 -1.17
CA LYS A 57 -16.24 17.66 -2.49
C LYS A 57 -15.01 18.57 -2.66
N GLU A 58 -15.08 19.78 -2.12
CA GLU A 58 -14.01 20.78 -2.14
C GLU A 58 -12.75 20.30 -1.41
N LEU A 59 -12.91 19.45 -0.38
CA LEU A 59 -11.84 18.95 0.47
C LEU A 59 -11.34 17.56 0.05
N LEU A 60 -11.81 16.99 -1.07
CA LEU A 60 -11.42 15.65 -1.50
C LEU A 60 -9.93 15.50 -1.79
N HIS A 61 -9.29 16.55 -2.30
CA HIS A 61 -7.85 16.58 -2.52
C HIS A 61 -7.09 16.50 -1.19
N TYR A 62 -7.51 17.26 -0.18
CA TYR A 62 -6.95 17.22 1.18
C TYR A 62 -7.18 15.85 1.84
N ALA A 63 -8.39 15.30 1.73
CA ALA A 63 -8.74 13.98 2.26
C ALA A 63 -7.84 12.88 1.66
N SER A 64 -7.61 12.95 0.35
CA SER A 64 -6.74 11.98 -0.35
C SER A 64 -5.30 12.05 0.15
N SER A 65 -4.74 13.26 0.27
CA SER A 65 -3.38 13.47 0.79
C SER A 65 -3.25 13.04 2.26
N PHE A 66 -4.24 13.36 3.08
CA PHE A 66 -4.24 12.98 4.50
C PHE A 66 -4.31 11.46 4.68
N MET A 67 -5.14 10.77 3.91
CA MET A 67 -5.23 9.31 3.91
C MET A 67 -3.91 8.65 3.46
N MET A 68 -3.24 9.20 2.45
CA MET A 68 -1.91 8.76 2.02
C MET A 68 -0.86 8.99 3.11
N GLY A 69 -0.91 10.10 3.83
CA GLY A 69 -0.03 10.39 4.97
C GLY A 69 -0.17 9.34 6.08
N ILE A 70 -1.41 9.04 6.49
CA ILE A 70 -1.68 7.99 7.49
C ILE A 70 -1.17 6.63 6.98
N ASN A 71 -1.43 6.30 5.71
CA ASN A 71 -0.99 5.04 5.12
C ASN A 71 0.55 4.90 5.14
N GLY A 72 1.28 5.96 4.77
CA GLY A 72 2.73 5.99 4.83
C GLY A 72 3.25 5.73 6.24
N VAL A 73 2.74 6.47 7.24
CA VAL A 73 3.14 6.29 8.64
C VAL A 73 2.82 4.86 9.13
N ALA A 74 1.65 4.33 8.80
CA ALA A 74 1.24 2.99 9.19
C ALA A 74 2.16 1.91 8.59
N ILE A 75 2.49 2.01 7.29
CA ILE A 75 3.41 1.06 6.63
C ILE A 75 4.80 1.14 7.25
N THR A 76 5.32 2.35 7.50
CA THR A 76 6.65 2.54 8.10
C THR A 76 6.73 1.94 9.50
N ILE A 77 5.78 2.25 10.37
CA ILE A 77 5.73 1.68 11.73
C ILE A 77 5.55 0.16 11.69
N SER A 78 4.67 -0.33 10.82
CA SER A 78 4.43 -1.77 10.67
C SER A 78 5.69 -2.49 10.20
N THR A 79 6.42 -1.93 9.24
CA THR A 79 7.67 -2.51 8.72
C THR A 79 8.71 -2.61 9.82
N LEU A 80 8.91 -1.51 10.56
CA LEU A 80 9.86 -1.42 11.67
C LEU A 80 9.57 -2.44 12.79
N LEU A 81 8.29 -2.56 13.17
CA LEU A 81 7.86 -3.48 14.23
C LEU A 81 7.88 -4.93 13.77
N SER A 82 7.51 -5.20 12.51
CA SER A 82 7.43 -6.57 11.99
C SER A 82 8.78 -7.31 12.01
N GLY A 83 9.88 -6.64 11.65
CA GLY A 83 11.21 -7.24 11.70
C GLY A 83 11.64 -7.62 13.12
N ARG A 84 11.40 -6.71 14.08
CA ARG A 84 11.71 -6.94 15.50
C ARG A 84 10.87 -8.04 16.12
N LEU A 85 9.57 -8.05 15.84
CA LEU A 85 8.68 -9.11 16.32
C LEU A 85 9.11 -10.47 15.78
N ALA A 86 9.48 -10.53 14.50
CA ALA A 86 9.92 -11.76 13.87
C ALA A 86 11.22 -12.31 14.51
N ASP A 87 12.20 -11.46 14.78
CA ASP A 87 13.44 -11.91 15.43
C ASP A 87 13.26 -12.29 16.91
N LEU A 88 12.47 -11.53 17.67
CA LEU A 88 12.34 -11.72 19.12
C LEU A 88 11.39 -12.88 19.48
N TYR A 89 10.30 -13.04 18.74
CA TYR A 89 9.22 -13.96 19.09
C TYR A 89 8.90 -14.97 17.98
N GLY A 90 9.65 -14.93 16.87
CA GLY A 90 9.54 -15.85 15.75
C GLY A 90 8.70 -15.33 14.58
N ASP A 91 8.92 -15.97 13.44
CA ASP A 91 8.44 -15.61 12.10
C ASP A 91 6.93 -15.45 11.96
N LYS A 92 6.19 -16.16 12.82
CA LYS A 92 4.73 -16.21 12.81
C LYS A 92 4.09 -15.00 13.50
N THR A 93 4.84 -14.27 14.32
CA THR A 93 4.29 -13.19 15.15
C THR A 93 3.85 -11.93 14.40
N PRO A 94 4.49 -11.49 13.29
CA PRO A 94 3.95 -10.39 12.49
C PRO A 94 2.57 -10.71 11.91
N PHE A 95 2.30 -11.97 11.57
CA PHE A 95 0.99 -12.40 11.07
C PHE A 95 -0.07 -12.39 12.17
N LEU A 96 0.29 -12.78 13.40
CA LEU A 96 -0.59 -12.64 14.56
C LEU A 96 -0.92 -11.16 14.84
N ALA A 97 0.07 -10.28 14.81
CA ALA A 97 -0.16 -8.84 14.98
C ALA A 97 -1.08 -8.29 13.88
N SER A 98 -0.86 -8.68 12.62
CA SER A 98 -1.72 -8.33 11.49
C SER A 98 -3.16 -8.83 11.65
N LEU A 99 -3.35 -10.04 12.17
CA LEU A 99 -4.67 -10.59 12.49
C LEU A 99 -5.39 -9.73 13.53
N ILE A 100 -4.73 -9.38 14.64
CA ILE A 100 -5.28 -8.52 15.69
C ILE A 100 -5.68 -7.15 15.11
N VAL A 101 -4.80 -6.53 14.33
CA VAL A 101 -5.08 -5.23 13.69
C VAL A 101 -6.25 -5.32 12.71
N SER A 102 -6.37 -6.43 11.96
CA SER A 102 -7.49 -6.64 11.03
C SER A 102 -8.83 -6.75 11.78
N VAL A 103 -8.87 -7.45 12.91
CA VAL A 103 -10.07 -7.55 13.77
C VAL A 103 -10.43 -6.18 14.35
N LEU A 104 -9.47 -5.43 14.89
CA LEU A 104 -9.70 -4.08 15.40
C LEU A 104 -10.21 -3.13 14.31
N GLY A 105 -9.59 -3.17 13.13
CA GLY A 105 -10.02 -2.38 11.96
C GLY A 105 -11.44 -2.71 11.53
N MET A 106 -11.83 -3.98 11.57
CA MET A 106 -13.19 -4.43 11.29
C MET A 106 -14.21 -3.88 12.28
N ILE A 107 -13.90 -3.91 13.59
CA ILE A 107 -14.75 -3.35 14.64
C ILE A 107 -14.95 -1.83 14.43
N ILE A 108 -13.86 -1.11 14.13
CA ILE A 108 -13.91 0.33 13.86
C ILE A 108 -14.79 0.62 12.63
N LEU A 109 -14.58 -0.11 11.53
CA LEU A 109 -15.36 0.05 10.30
C LEU A 109 -16.83 -0.33 10.47
N PHE A 110 -17.14 -1.25 11.38
CA PHE A 110 -18.50 -1.61 11.72
C PHE A 110 -19.28 -0.41 12.30
N TRP A 111 -18.63 0.41 13.13
CA TRP A 111 -19.22 1.65 13.67
C TRP A 111 -19.08 2.89 12.77
N ALA A 112 -18.26 2.83 11.72
CA ALA A 112 -18.10 3.95 10.80
C ALA A 112 -19.46 4.36 10.18
N LYS A 113 -19.76 5.66 10.25
CA LYS A 113 -20.94 6.25 9.60
C LYS A 113 -20.82 6.11 8.09
N TYR A 114 -21.90 5.68 7.47
CA TYR A 114 -21.96 5.46 6.03
C TYR A 114 -22.97 6.41 5.42
N GLU A 115 -22.50 7.31 4.58
CA GLU A 115 -23.37 8.03 3.66
C GLU A 115 -23.55 7.20 2.39
N LYS A 116 -24.81 7.02 1.97
CA LYS A 116 -25.11 6.35 0.70
C LYS A 116 -24.44 7.15 -0.42
N PRO A 117 -23.54 6.54 -1.22
CA PRO A 117 -22.96 7.22 -2.36
C PRO A 117 -24.11 7.61 -3.29
N LYS A 118 -24.10 8.87 -3.74
CA LYS A 118 -25.07 9.33 -4.74
C LYS A 118 -24.99 8.37 -5.93
N LYS A 119 -26.11 7.74 -6.29
CA LYS A 119 -26.19 6.86 -7.45
C LYS A 119 -25.75 7.67 -8.67
N THR A 120 -24.57 7.36 -9.21
CA THR A 120 -24.15 7.87 -10.50
C THR A 120 -24.57 6.85 -11.54
N ASN A 121 -25.29 7.29 -12.57
CA ASN A 121 -25.61 6.44 -13.70
C ASN A 121 -24.32 6.28 -14.53
N LEU A 122 -23.54 5.25 -14.22
CA LEU A 122 -22.35 4.90 -14.98
C LEU A 122 -22.79 4.26 -16.30
N SER A 123 -22.70 5.02 -17.39
CA SER A 123 -22.92 4.50 -18.73
C SER A 123 -21.82 3.50 -19.08
N LYS A 124 -22.20 2.28 -19.50
CA LYS A 124 -21.27 1.25 -19.98
C LYS A 124 -20.37 1.78 -21.09
N ASN A 125 -20.90 2.63 -21.96
CA ASN A 125 -20.13 3.28 -23.03
C ASN A 125 -19.02 4.18 -22.49
N LYS A 126 -19.25 4.84 -21.34
CA LYS A 126 -18.24 5.68 -20.69
C LYS A 126 -17.09 4.85 -20.12
N ILE A 127 -17.39 3.68 -19.56
CA ILE A 127 -16.37 2.73 -19.07
C ILE A 127 -15.57 2.16 -20.24
N ILE A 128 -16.23 1.71 -21.31
CA ILE A 128 -15.56 1.17 -22.50
C ILE A 128 -14.67 2.23 -23.15
N ASN A 129 -15.14 3.49 -23.24
CA ASN A 129 -14.34 4.59 -23.78
C ASN A 129 -13.12 4.92 -22.91
N LEU A 130 -13.21 4.80 -21.58
CA LEU A 130 -12.06 4.91 -20.69
C LEU A 130 -11.06 3.78 -20.94
N LEU A 131 -11.53 2.54 -21.04
CA LEU A 131 -10.69 1.36 -21.32
C LEU A 131 -10.04 1.38 -22.70
N ARG A 132 -10.62 2.10 -23.67
CA ARG A 132 -10.07 2.27 -25.03
C ARG A 132 -9.19 3.51 -25.19
N ASN A 133 -9.02 4.32 -24.15
CA ASN A 133 -8.21 5.52 -24.25
C ASN A 133 -6.72 5.16 -24.25
N ASN A 134 -6.09 5.27 -25.42
CA ASN A 134 -4.68 4.92 -25.63
C ASN A 134 -3.71 5.71 -24.74
N VAL A 135 -4.02 6.98 -24.41
CA VAL A 135 -3.19 7.78 -23.49
C VAL A 135 -3.29 7.23 -22.07
N LEU A 136 -4.52 6.94 -21.61
CA LEU A 136 -4.75 6.38 -20.29
C LEU A 136 -4.10 5.00 -20.14
N LEU A 137 -4.23 4.13 -21.15
CA LEU A 137 -3.61 2.81 -21.16
C LEU A 137 -2.09 2.89 -21.11
N ARG A 138 -1.45 3.78 -21.89
CA ARG A 138 0.01 3.97 -21.86
C ARG A 138 0.48 4.45 -20.49
N ILE A 139 -0.18 5.47 -19.93
CA ILE A 139 0.16 6.00 -18.61
C ILE A 139 -0.03 4.91 -17.53
N SER A 140 -1.12 4.15 -17.60
CA SER A 140 -1.39 3.05 -16.66
C SER A 140 -0.36 1.93 -16.79
N ALA A 141 0.04 1.55 -18.00
CA ALA A 141 1.07 0.53 -18.23
C ALA A 141 2.43 0.95 -17.65
N ILE A 142 2.82 2.21 -17.88
CA ILE A 142 4.04 2.79 -17.29
C ILE A 142 3.96 2.78 -15.76
N ALA A 143 2.83 3.21 -15.20
CA ALA A 143 2.62 3.25 -13.75
C ALA A 143 2.65 1.84 -13.13
N ILE A 144 2.01 0.85 -13.75
CA ILE A 144 2.03 -0.55 -13.29
C ILE A 144 3.47 -1.08 -13.32
N GLY A 145 4.21 -0.85 -14.41
CA GLY A 145 5.60 -1.26 -14.51
C GLY A 145 6.47 -0.62 -13.41
N PHE A 146 6.29 0.68 -13.20
CA PHE A 146 6.98 1.41 -12.12
C PHE A 146 6.66 0.82 -10.74
N HIS A 147 5.37 0.66 -10.41
CA HIS A 147 4.95 0.05 -9.15
C HIS A 147 5.46 -1.39 -8.98
N PHE A 148 5.47 -2.18 -10.04
CA PHE A 148 5.99 -3.55 -10.01
C PHE A 148 7.47 -3.58 -9.65
N VAL A 149 8.30 -2.73 -10.30
CA VAL A 149 9.72 -2.63 -9.98
C VAL A 149 9.90 -2.13 -8.54
N THR A 150 9.21 -1.07 -8.13
CA THR A 150 9.33 -0.51 -6.79
C THR A 150 8.95 -1.53 -5.71
N PHE A 151 7.79 -2.17 -5.80
CA PHE A 151 7.35 -3.14 -4.78
C PHE A 151 8.12 -4.46 -4.85
N GLY A 152 8.43 -4.95 -6.05
CA GLY A 152 9.17 -6.19 -6.26
C GLY A 152 10.60 -6.10 -5.72
N VAL A 153 11.28 -4.96 -5.91
CA VAL A 153 12.61 -4.75 -5.35
C VAL A 153 12.54 -4.58 -3.83
N ASN A 154 11.71 -3.66 -3.32
CA ASN A 154 11.69 -3.34 -1.89
C ASN A 154 11.17 -4.48 -1.00
N PHE A 155 10.20 -5.28 -1.46
CA PHE A 155 9.59 -6.34 -0.65
C PHE A 155 9.92 -7.76 -1.10
N GLY A 156 10.59 -7.92 -2.24
CA GLY A 156 11.02 -9.23 -2.77
C GLY A 156 12.53 -9.37 -2.71
N PHE A 157 13.24 -8.66 -3.59
CA PHE A 157 14.69 -8.83 -3.75
C PHE A 157 15.52 -8.30 -2.57
N LEU A 158 15.18 -7.11 -2.06
CA LEU A 158 15.98 -6.45 -1.01
C LEU A 158 16.03 -7.26 0.30
N PRO A 159 14.91 -7.79 0.85
CA PRO A 159 14.95 -8.66 2.03
C PRO A 159 15.84 -9.90 1.83
N ILE A 160 15.73 -10.55 0.67
CA ILE A 160 16.52 -11.75 0.33
C ILE A 160 18.02 -11.42 0.24
N LEU A 161 18.36 -10.26 -0.34
CA LEU A 161 19.75 -9.81 -0.42
C LEU A 161 20.33 -9.56 0.98
N ILE A 162 19.59 -8.87 1.85
CA ILE A 162 20.01 -8.58 3.22
C ILE A 162 20.21 -9.90 4.01
N GLU A 163 19.28 -10.84 3.86
CA GLU A 163 19.37 -12.15 4.53
C GLU A 163 20.57 -12.96 4.03
N ASN A 164 20.83 -12.99 2.72
CA ASN A 164 22.01 -13.66 2.15
C ASN A 164 23.34 -13.04 2.59
N LEU A 165 23.34 -11.76 2.97
CA LEU A 165 24.50 -11.08 3.57
C LEU A 165 24.64 -11.35 5.08
N GLY A 166 23.78 -12.21 5.66
CA GLY A 166 23.77 -12.54 7.08
C GLY A 166 22.96 -11.58 7.94
N GLY A 167 22.13 -10.73 7.34
CA GLY A 167 21.26 -9.80 8.05
C GLY A 167 20.07 -10.48 8.72
N SER A 168 19.74 -10.05 9.93
CA SER A 168 18.54 -10.47 10.68
C SER A 168 17.25 -9.85 10.13
N LYS A 169 16.08 -10.31 10.58
CA LYS A 169 14.79 -9.74 10.14
C LYS A 169 14.59 -8.32 10.66
N THR A 170 15.22 -7.99 11.79
CA THR A 170 15.33 -6.62 12.29
C THR A 170 16.14 -5.76 11.33
N ASN A 171 17.25 -6.25 10.78
CA ASN A 171 18.01 -5.51 9.78
C ASN A 171 17.19 -5.25 8.51
N ILE A 172 16.43 -6.25 8.04
CA ILE A 172 15.49 -6.09 6.93
C ILE A 172 14.46 -5.01 7.25
N GLY A 173 13.84 -5.06 8.43
CA GLY A 173 12.86 -4.08 8.87
C GLY A 173 13.44 -2.66 8.97
N ASP A 174 14.65 -2.51 9.53
CA ASP A 174 15.31 -1.22 9.72
C ASP A 174 15.72 -0.58 8.39
N ILE A 175 16.36 -1.35 7.50
CA ILE A 175 16.78 -0.86 6.18
C ILE A 175 15.55 -0.44 5.36
N THR A 176 14.52 -1.29 5.34
CA THR A 176 13.28 -0.98 4.60
C THR A 176 12.58 0.25 5.17
N THR A 177 12.58 0.42 6.50
CA THR A 177 12.02 1.60 7.17
C THR A 177 12.80 2.85 6.80
N LEU A 178 14.14 2.80 6.80
CA LEU A 178 14.97 3.94 6.37
C LEU A 178 14.70 4.33 4.92
N SER A 179 14.55 3.35 4.01
CA SER A 179 14.18 3.61 2.61
C SER A 179 12.79 4.26 2.49
N GLN A 180 11.81 3.81 3.28
CA GLN A 180 10.47 4.40 3.31
C GLN A 180 10.49 5.84 3.85
N LEU A 181 11.27 6.10 4.90
CA LEU A 181 11.46 7.44 5.45
C LEU A 181 12.13 8.37 4.44
N ALA A 182 13.16 7.91 3.74
CA ALA A 182 13.78 8.66 2.65
C ALA A 182 12.79 8.95 1.50
N GLY A 183 11.89 8.01 1.20
CA GLY A 183 10.80 8.21 0.26
C GLY A 183 9.83 9.32 0.71
N ILE A 184 9.41 9.29 1.98
CA ILE A 184 8.51 10.30 2.57
C ILE A 184 9.16 11.69 2.56
N THR A 185 10.44 11.79 2.92
CA THR A 185 11.16 13.08 2.89
C THR A 185 11.33 13.58 1.46
N GLY A 186 11.63 12.70 0.50
CA GLY A 186 11.66 13.04 -0.92
C GLY A 186 10.31 13.56 -1.43
N MET A 187 9.21 12.93 -1.04
CA MET A 187 7.85 13.41 -1.35
C MET A 187 7.57 14.78 -0.74
N ALA A 188 7.94 15.01 0.53
CA ALA A 188 7.75 16.30 1.19
C ALA A 188 8.57 17.42 0.52
N LEU A 189 9.82 17.13 0.16
CA LEU A 189 10.71 18.07 -0.52
C LEU A 189 10.29 18.32 -1.97
N SER A 190 9.54 17.42 -2.60
CA SER A 190 9.13 17.56 -4.00
C SER A 190 8.37 18.86 -4.28
N ALA A 191 7.48 19.30 -3.36
CA ALA A 191 6.75 20.55 -3.50
C ALA A 191 7.68 21.76 -3.51
N TRP A 192 8.70 21.75 -2.65
CA TRP A 192 9.73 22.78 -2.60
C TRP A 192 10.56 22.80 -3.88
N PHE A 193 11.05 21.65 -4.35
CA PHE A 193 11.77 21.56 -5.64
C PHE A 193 10.91 22.03 -6.82
N ILE A 194 9.65 21.62 -6.89
CA ILE A 194 8.73 22.05 -7.95
C ILE A 194 8.58 23.58 -7.96
N SER A 195 8.45 24.22 -6.79
CA SER A 195 8.36 25.68 -6.69
C SER A 195 9.65 26.41 -7.09
N LYS A 196 10.82 25.80 -6.88
CA LYS A 196 12.14 26.40 -7.13
C LYS A 196 12.65 26.21 -8.55
N ILE A 197 12.54 24.99 -9.09
CA ILE A 197 13.16 24.59 -10.37
C ILE A 197 12.14 24.11 -11.41
N GLY A 198 10.86 24.06 -11.07
CA GLY A 198 9.78 23.64 -11.95
C GLY A 198 9.61 22.12 -12.05
N ILE A 199 8.41 21.71 -12.50
CA ILE A 199 8.00 20.29 -12.53
C ILE A 199 8.92 19.42 -13.41
N ARG A 200 9.28 19.86 -14.62
CA ARG A 200 10.08 19.06 -15.56
C ARG A 200 11.48 18.76 -15.03
N LYS A 201 12.17 19.76 -14.47
CA LYS A 201 13.52 19.57 -13.90
C LYS A 201 13.48 18.72 -12.63
N THR A 202 12.45 18.87 -11.80
CA THR A 202 12.26 18.04 -10.60
C THR A 202 12.08 16.57 -10.96
N ILE A 203 11.27 16.27 -11.99
CA ILE A 203 11.09 14.89 -12.48
C ILE A 203 12.41 14.33 -13.01
N ILE A 204 13.17 15.09 -13.81
CA ILE A 204 14.47 14.64 -14.32
C ILE A 204 15.43 14.35 -13.16
N LEU A 205 15.54 15.26 -12.18
CA LEU A 205 16.41 15.10 -11.01
C LEU A 205 16.06 13.83 -10.20
N GLY A 206 14.77 13.63 -9.91
CA GLY A 206 14.29 12.45 -9.19
C GLY A 206 14.57 11.15 -9.95
N SER A 207 14.29 11.13 -11.25
CA SER A 207 14.58 9.97 -12.10
C SER A 207 16.07 9.66 -12.18
N THR A 208 16.94 10.68 -12.30
CA THR A 208 18.39 10.47 -12.30
C THR A 208 18.90 9.95 -10.97
N SER A 209 18.39 10.47 -9.85
CA SER A 209 18.77 10.00 -8.51
C SER A 209 18.38 8.53 -8.30
N MET A 210 17.21 8.13 -8.81
CA MET A 210 16.75 6.74 -8.74
C MET A 210 17.61 5.80 -9.60
N ILE A 211 18.03 6.23 -10.80
CA ILE A 211 18.93 5.45 -11.65
C ILE A 211 20.31 5.29 -10.98
N PHE A 212 20.84 6.37 -10.38
CA PHE A 212 22.11 6.30 -9.64
C PHE A 212 22.03 5.33 -8.46
N SER A 213 20.91 5.32 -7.73
CA SER A 213 20.69 4.39 -6.61
C SER A 213 20.63 2.91 -7.04
N LEU A 214 20.44 2.60 -8.32
CA LEU A 214 20.44 1.23 -8.84
C LEU A 214 21.81 0.78 -9.34
N LEU A 215 22.75 1.71 -9.56
CA LEU A 215 24.10 1.46 -10.10
C LEU A 215 25.18 1.35 -9.02
N LEU A 216 24.89 1.83 -7.80
CA LEU A 216 25.74 1.78 -6.61
C LEU A 216 25.26 0.68 -5.67
#